data_AF-A0A4R1NFM6-F1
#
_entry.id   AF-A0A4R1NFM6-F1
#
_cell.length_a   1.000
_cell.length_b   1.000
_cell.length_c   1.000
_cell.angle_alpha   90.00
_cell.angle_beta   90.00
_cell.angle_gamma   90.00
#
_symmetry.space_group_name_H-M   'P 1'
#
loop_
_entity.id
_entity.type
_entity.pdbx_description
1 polymer ?
#
loop_
_entity_poly.entity_id
_entity_poly.type
_entity_poly.pdbx_seq_one_letter_code
_entity_poly.pdbx_strand_id
1 'polypeptide(L)'
;MFYPEYRIKWVTLPWEREQAYLLRQRVFCQEQGLFEEHDRDAIDERARLLVAIGSTAGWPEQIVGTVRIHREEGDIWYGSRLAVDRHFRRQGQLGPTLIRLAVSSACALGCKAFYARVQQQNVPLFRRMHWSSLSTERLRGIDHEVMQADLAFYPPCFDPNSGMVLSGRPLRPARELAPLLMSLEGG
;
A
#
# COMPACT_ATOMS: atom_id res chain seq x y z
N MET A 1 -10.51 13.83 1.35
CA MET A 1 -11.19 12.77 0.59
C MET A 1 -11.23 11.51 1.44
N PHE A 2 -12.34 10.79 1.44
CA PHE A 2 -12.59 9.63 2.29
C PHE A 2 -13.48 8.65 1.52
N TYR A 3 -13.21 7.35 1.65
CA TYR A 3 -14.10 6.30 1.19
C TYR A 3 -14.57 5.48 2.39
N PRO A 4 -15.86 5.07 2.43
CA PRO A 4 -16.37 4.20 3.50
C PRO A 4 -15.71 2.81 3.48
N GLU A 5 -15.22 2.37 2.32
CA GLU A 5 -14.61 1.06 2.13
C GLU A 5 -13.36 1.15 1.26
N TYR A 6 -12.36 0.33 1.59
CA TYR A 6 -11.21 0.06 0.75
C TYR A 6 -11.07 -1.43 0.49
N ARG A 7 -10.90 -1.82 -0.78
CA ARG A 7 -10.62 -3.20 -1.18
C ARG A 7 -9.15 -3.36 -1.57
N ILE A 8 -8.44 -4.29 -0.95
CA ILE A 8 -7.02 -4.56 -1.20
C ILE A 8 -6.92 -5.91 -1.88
N LYS A 9 -6.48 -5.93 -3.15
CA LYS A 9 -6.46 -7.14 -4.00
C LYS A 9 -5.31 -7.08 -5.01
N TRP A 10 -5.04 -8.21 -5.64
CA TRP A 10 -4.31 -8.24 -6.90
C TRP A 10 -5.12 -7.53 -7.99
N VAL A 11 -4.40 -6.90 -8.92
CA VAL A 11 -4.98 -6.28 -10.10
C VAL A 11 -5.59 -7.36 -11.01
N THR A 12 -6.85 -7.18 -11.34
CA THR A 12 -7.64 -8.07 -12.20
C THR A 12 -8.19 -7.36 -13.44
N LEU A 13 -8.32 -6.03 -13.41
CA LEU A 13 -8.91 -5.24 -14.49
C LEU A 13 -7.88 -4.25 -15.07
N PRO A 14 -7.95 -3.94 -16.38
CA PRO A 14 -7.02 -3.01 -17.03
C PRO A 14 -6.99 -1.62 -16.39
N TRP A 15 -8.15 -1.07 -15.99
CA TRP A 15 -8.23 0.26 -15.39
C TRP A 15 -7.52 0.32 -14.03
N GLU A 16 -7.56 -0.77 -13.23
CA GLU A 16 -6.86 -0.85 -11.94
C GLU A 16 -5.35 -0.74 -12.17
N ARG A 17 -4.86 -1.41 -13.21
CA ARG A 17 -3.45 -1.38 -13.61
C ARG A 17 -3.02 0.01 -14.05
N GLU A 18 -3.80 0.63 -14.94
CA GLU A 18 -3.50 1.96 -15.47
C GLU A 18 -3.46 3.01 -14.35
N GLN A 19 -4.49 3.04 -13.49
CA GLN A 19 -4.53 3.97 -12.37
C GLN A 19 -3.43 3.69 -11.34
N ALA A 20 -3.03 2.44 -11.12
CA ALA A 20 -1.89 2.12 -10.26
C ALA A 20 -0.57 2.68 -10.80
N TYR A 21 -0.34 2.62 -12.12
CA TYR A 21 0.83 3.25 -12.73
C TYR A 21 0.78 4.78 -12.64
N LEU A 22 -0.38 5.39 -12.87
CA LEU A 22 -0.55 6.84 -12.68
C LEU A 22 -0.29 7.24 -11.23
N LEU A 23 -0.76 6.44 -10.26
CA LEU A 23 -0.48 6.68 -8.84
C LEU A 23 1.03 6.60 -8.53
N ARG A 24 1.73 5.60 -9.08
CA ARG A 24 3.19 5.48 -8.92
C ARG A 24 3.91 6.68 -9.52
N GLN A 25 3.51 7.15 -10.70
CA GLN A 25 4.07 8.36 -11.32
C GLN A 25 3.86 9.60 -10.44
N ARG A 26 2.65 9.79 -9.89
CA ARG A 26 2.39 10.90 -8.95
C ARG A 26 3.27 10.84 -7.71
N VAL A 27 3.43 9.66 -7.11
CA VAL A 27 4.19 9.51 -5.86
C VAL A 27 5.70 9.54 -6.09
N PHE A 28 6.22 8.78 -7.05
CA PHE A 28 7.67 8.63 -7.22
C PHE A 28 8.27 9.71 -8.11
N CYS A 29 7.58 10.19 -9.14
CA CYS A 29 8.09 11.26 -9.99
C CYS A 29 7.72 12.63 -9.41
N GLN A 30 6.42 12.92 -9.30
CA GLN A 30 5.95 14.29 -9.01
C GLN A 30 6.16 14.69 -7.54
N GLU A 31 5.92 13.77 -6.60
CA GLU A 31 6.04 14.08 -5.18
C GLU A 31 7.46 13.87 -4.64
N GLN A 32 8.11 12.76 -4.98
CA GLN A 32 9.44 12.42 -4.44
C GLN A 32 10.61 12.84 -5.34
N GLY A 33 10.37 13.18 -6.61
CA GLY A 33 11.45 13.54 -7.55
C GLY A 33 12.44 12.40 -7.81
N LEU A 34 12.04 11.14 -7.62
CA LEU A 34 12.93 9.98 -7.78
C LEU A 34 13.14 9.58 -9.25
N PHE A 35 12.21 9.96 -10.11
CA PHE A 35 12.22 9.69 -11.54
C PHE A 35 11.71 10.93 -12.27
N GLU A 36 12.21 11.14 -13.49
CA GLU A 36 11.84 12.32 -14.28
C GLU A 36 10.41 12.17 -14.83
N GLU A 37 10.18 11.19 -15.71
CA GLU A 37 8.89 11.02 -16.39
C GLU A 37 8.06 9.87 -15.81
N HIS A 38 8.65 8.69 -15.63
CA HIS A 38 7.96 7.51 -15.08
C HIS A 38 8.91 6.60 -14.27
N ASP A 39 8.34 5.78 -13.40
CA ASP A 39 9.08 4.80 -12.58
C ASP A 39 9.01 3.36 -13.11
N ARG A 40 8.45 3.15 -14.31
CA ARG A 40 8.34 1.82 -14.93
C ARG A 40 9.70 1.23 -15.31
N ASP A 41 9.82 -0.09 -15.18
CA ASP A 41 11.00 -0.86 -15.57
C ASP A 41 10.61 -2.26 -16.10
N ALA A 42 11.59 -3.04 -16.56
CA ALA A 42 11.37 -4.38 -17.15
C ALA A 42 10.71 -5.38 -16.18
N ILE A 43 10.77 -5.16 -14.87
CA ILE A 43 10.13 -6.04 -13.88
C ILE A 43 8.61 -5.89 -13.96
N ASP A 44 8.08 -4.73 -14.38
CA ASP A 44 6.64 -4.49 -14.50
C ASP A 44 5.94 -5.46 -15.46
N GLU A 45 6.66 -6.02 -16.44
CA GLU A 45 6.13 -6.98 -17.40
C GLU A 45 5.77 -8.33 -16.77
N ARG A 46 6.50 -8.73 -15.73
CA ARG A 46 6.35 -10.02 -15.04
C ARG A 46 5.86 -9.92 -13.60
N ALA A 47 5.80 -8.71 -13.04
CA ALA A 47 5.36 -8.48 -11.68
C ALA A 47 3.84 -8.66 -11.50
N ARG A 48 3.45 -9.11 -10.32
CA ARG A 48 2.07 -9.04 -9.84
C ARG A 48 1.85 -7.67 -9.21
N LEU A 49 0.88 -6.92 -9.70
CA LEU A 49 0.50 -5.62 -9.16
C LEU A 49 -0.67 -5.79 -8.20
N LEU A 50 -0.59 -5.12 -7.06
CA LEU A 50 -1.61 -5.09 -6.02
C LEU A 50 -2.11 -3.67 -5.85
N VAL A 51 -3.38 -3.52 -5.52
CA VAL A 51 -4.03 -2.21 -5.39
C VAL A 51 -4.89 -2.15 -4.14
N ALA A 52 -5.00 -0.94 -3.59
CA ALA A 52 -6.03 -0.54 -2.64
C ALA A 52 -7.01 0.37 -3.37
N ILE A 53 -8.26 -0.05 -3.45
CA ILE A 53 -9.33 0.59 -4.22
C ILE A 53 -10.30 1.26 -3.25
N GLY A 54 -10.45 2.57 -3.33
CA GLY A 54 -11.52 3.30 -2.65
C GLY A 54 -12.86 3.05 -3.34
N SER A 55 -13.87 2.69 -2.55
CA SER A 55 -15.20 2.36 -3.06
C SER A 55 -16.30 3.13 -2.33
N THR A 56 -17.33 3.55 -3.08
CA THR A 56 -18.54 4.19 -2.55
C THR A 56 -19.76 3.33 -2.88
N ALA A 57 -20.57 2.98 -1.88
CA ALA A 57 -21.77 2.15 -2.08
C ALA A 57 -21.49 0.85 -2.87
N GLY A 58 -20.33 0.23 -2.65
CA GLY A 58 -19.89 -0.99 -3.34
C GLY A 58 -19.27 -0.76 -4.73
N TRP A 59 -19.27 0.46 -5.26
CA TRP A 59 -18.70 0.78 -6.56
C TRP A 59 -17.24 1.22 -6.42
N PRO A 60 -16.29 0.54 -7.11
CA PRO A 60 -14.89 0.94 -7.12
C PRO A 60 -14.71 2.22 -7.94
N GLU A 61 -14.07 3.23 -7.35
CA GLU A 61 -13.88 4.54 -8.02
C GLU A 61 -12.42 4.83 -8.32
N GLN A 62 -11.53 4.61 -7.35
CA GLN A 62 -10.17 5.12 -7.43
C GLN A 62 -9.16 4.16 -6.80
N ILE A 63 -8.03 3.97 -7.47
CA ILE A 63 -6.83 3.38 -6.87
C ILE A 63 -6.14 4.43 -5.97
N VAL A 64 -6.11 4.14 -4.67
CA VAL A 64 -5.55 5.02 -3.62
C VAL A 64 -4.23 4.49 -3.04
N GLY A 65 -3.87 3.25 -3.37
CA GLY A 65 -2.61 2.63 -2.97
C GLY A 65 -2.23 1.50 -3.93
N THR A 66 -0.94 1.23 -4.06
CA THR A 66 -0.43 0.12 -4.87
C THR A 66 0.91 -0.39 -4.35
N VAL A 67 1.21 -1.65 -4.64
CA VAL A 67 2.53 -2.27 -4.48
C VAL A 67 2.67 -3.32 -5.56
N ARG A 68 3.89 -3.62 -6.01
CA ARG A 68 4.15 -4.77 -6.87
C ARG A 68 5.01 -5.81 -6.17
N ILE A 69 4.77 -7.08 -6.47
CA ILE A 69 5.64 -8.19 -6.08
C ILE A 69 6.12 -8.92 -7.32
N HIS A 70 7.32 -9.45 -7.26
CA HIS A 70 7.85 -10.31 -8.31
C HIS A 70 8.70 -11.42 -7.69
N ARG A 71 8.79 -12.51 -8.43
CA ARG A 71 9.64 -13.66 -8.12
C ARG A 71 10.95 -13.49 -8.89
N GLU A 72 12.07 -13.66 -8.19
CA GLU A 72 13.41 -13.76 -8.78
C GLU A 72 13.73 -15.25 -9.02
N GLU A 73 14.99 -15.65 -8.96
CA GLU A 73 15.42 -17.04 -9.05
C GLU A 73 14.88 -17.89 -7.89
N GLY A 74 14.52 -19.14 -8.18
CA GLY A 74 14.01 -20.07 -7.18
C GLY A 74 12.74 -19.53 -6.52
N ASP A 75 12.61 -19.68 -5.21
CA ASP A 75 11.43 -19.26 -4.43
C ASP A 75 11.64 -17.93 -3.68
N ILE A 76 12.51 -17.06 -4.20
CA ILE A 76 12.79 -15.74 -3.62
C ILE A 76 11.87 -14.69 -4.24
N TRP A 77 11.28 -13.86 -3.39
CA TRP A 77 10.33 -12.82 -3.77
C TRP A 77 10.76 -11.45 -3.29
N TYR A 78 10.34 -10.42 -4.05
CA TYR A 78 10.61 -9.03 -3.75
C TYR A 78 9.35 -8.17 -3.83
N GLY A 79 9.12 -7.37 -2.80
CA GLY A 79 8.16 -6.27 -2.80
C GLY A 79 8.82 -4.95 -3.20
N SER A 80 8.17 -4.18 -4.06
CA SER A 80 8.68 -2.87 -4.49
C SER A 80 7.55 -1.92 -4.92
N ARG A 81 7.90 -0.64 -5.13
CA ARG A 81 6.98 0.41 -5.62
C ARG A 81 5.72 0.58 -4.75
N LEU A 82 5.86 0.43 -3.44
CA LEU A 82 4.77 0.73 -2.49
C LEU A 82 4.47 2.23 -2.54
N ALA A 83 3.27 2.59 -2.97
CA ALA A 83 2.80 3.95 -3.07
C ALA A 83 1.38 4.07 -2.48
N VAL A 84 1.15 5.09 -1.66
CA VAL A 84 -0.18 5.46 -1.16
C VAL A 84 -0.40 6.93 -1.45
N ASP A 85 -1.53 7.27 -2.04
CA ASP A 85 -1.91 8.63 -2.37
C ASP A 85 -1.93 9.48 -1.10
N ARG A 86 -1.32 10.68 -1.17
CA ARG A 86 -1.12 11.57 -0.01
C ARG A 86 -2.39 11.85 0.77
N HIS A 87 -3.55 11.95 0.08
CA HIS A 87 -4.83 12.26 0.72
C HIS A 87 -5.38 11.09 1.56
N PHE A 88 -4.87 9.87 1.32
CA PHE A 88 -5.32 8.64 1.95
C PHE A 88 -4.31 8.07 2.96
N ARG A 89 -3.10 8.62 3.06
CA ARG A 89 -2.08 8.18 4.04
C ARG A 89 -2.57 8.26 5.49
N ARG A 90 -3.49 9.18 5.80
CA ARG A 90 -4.15 9.29 7.12
C ARG A 90 -5.00 8.09 7.51
N GLN A 91 -5.42 7.26 6.54
CA GLN A 91 -6.13 6.00 6.82
C GLN A 91 -5.22 4.98 7.52
N GLY A 92 -3.89 5.12 7.42
CA GLY A 92 -2.88 4.40 8.18
C GLY A 92 -2.76 2.90 7.87
N GLN A 93 -3.86 2.22 7.55
CA GLN A 93 -3.97 0.79 7.35
C GLN A 93 -3.73 0.36 5.89
N LEU A 94 -3.80 1.29 4.93
CA LEU A 94 -3.66 0.97 3.50
C LEU A 94 -2.29 0.37 3.16
N GLY A 95 -1.21 1.07 3.52
CA GLY A 95 0.16 0.58 3.33
C GLY A 95 0.44 -0.76 4.01
N PRO A 96 0.17 -0.90 5.33
CA PRO A 96 0.32 -2.16 6.04
C PRO A 96 -0.48 -3.32 5.43
N THR A 97 -1.71 -3.05 4.95
CA THR A 97 -2.55 -4.10 4.37
C THR A 97 -2.06 -4.53 2.98
N LEU A 98 -1.55 -3.58 2.18
CA LEU A 98 -0.86 -3.89 0.93
C LEU A 98 0.39 -4.77 1.17
N ILE A 99 1.22 -4.42 2.15
CA ILE A 99 2.40 -5.22 2.53
C ILE A 99 1.96 -6.61 3.00
N ARG A 100 0.92 -6.70 3.83
CA ARG A 100 0.40 -7.99 4.31
C ARG A 100 -0.07 -8.86 3.15
N LEU A 101 -0.86 -8.33 2.21
CA LEU A 101 -1.31 -9.11 1.06
C LEU A 101 -0.14 -9.52 0.17
N ALA A 102 0.84 -8.63 -0.04
CA ALA A 102 2.03 -8.90 -0.83
C ALA A 102 2.80 -10.12 -0.31
N VAL A 103 3.14 -10.14 0.99
CA VAL A 103 3.88 -11.27 1.59
C VAL A 103 3.00 -12.52 1.65
N SER A 104 1.76 -12.40 2.12
CA SER A 104 0.84 -13.54 2.30
C SER A 104 0.53 -14.25 0.97
N SER A 105 0.35 -13.50 -0.12
CA SER A 105 0.12 -14.09 -1.45
C SER A 105 1.39 -14.73 -2.02
N ALA A 106 2.58 -14.19 -1.76
CA ALA A 106 3.82 -14.86 -2.11
C ALA A 106 4.03 -16.16 -1.31
N CYS A 107 3.70 -16.18 0.00
CA CYS A 107 3.72 -17.40 0.81
C CYS A 107 2.83 -18.50 0.23
N ALA A 108 1.63 -18.15 -0.23
CA ALA A 108 0.72 -19.10 -0.89
C ALA A 108 1.30 -19.67 -2.20
N LEU A 109 2.26 -18.98 -2.81
CA LEU A 109 2.96 -19.39 -4.03
C LEU A 109 4.31 -20.08 -3.75
N GLY A 110 4.56 -20.49 -2.50
CA GLY A 110 5.76 -21.24 -2.12
C GLY A 110 6.97 -20.39 -1.74
N CYS A 111 6.80 -19.08 -1.52
CA CYS A 111 7.89 -18.18 -1.14
C CYS A 111 8.72 -18.71 0.04
N LYS A 112 10.05 -18.72 -0.12
CA LYS A 112 11.03 -19.10 0.91
C LYS A 112 11.72 -17.90 1.56
N ALA A 113 11.83 -16.80 0.84
CA ALA A 113 12.32 -15.54 1.37
C ALA A 113 11.66 -14.37 0.64
N PHE A 114 11.26 -13.34 1.40
CA PHE A 114 10.62 -12.15 0.86
C PHE A 114 11.38 -10.90 1.30
N TYR A 115 11.85 -10.12 0.33
CA TYR A 115 12.70 -8.96 0.55
C TYR A 115 12.06 -7.65 0.05
N ALA A 116 12.54 -6.53 0.56
CA ALA A 116 12.21 -5.20 0.06
C ALA A 116 13.35 -4.23 0.32
N ARG A 117 13.46 -3.22 -0.55
CA ARG A 117 14.32 -2.05 -0.35
C ARG A 117 13.46 -0.93 0.19
N VAL A 118 13.64 -0.60 1.46
CA VAL A 118 12.73 0.27 2.21
C VAL A 118 13.43 1.60 2.47
N GLN A 119 12.85 2.71 1.98
CA GLN A 119 13.34 4.05 2.30
C GLN A 119 13.41 4.24 3.82
N GLN A 120 14.45 4.92 4.32
CA GLN A 120 14.71 5.07 5.76
C GLN A 120 13.48 5.51 6.58
N GLN A 121 12.68 6.43 6.04
CA GLN A 121 11.46 6.94 6.66
C GLN A 121 10.38 5.87 6.94
N ASN A 122 10.37 4.77 6.17
CA ASN A 122 9.38 3.70 6.29
C ASN A 122 9.86 2.52 7.12
N VAL A 123 11.15 2.45 7.47
CA VAL A 123 11.74 1.35 8.26
C VAL A 123 10.99 1.09 9.58
N PRO A 124 10.56 2.10 10.37
CA PRO A 124 9.80 1.84 11.60
C PRO A 124 8.46 1.13 11.37
N LEU A 125 7.80 1.38 10.23
CA LEU A 125 6.59 0.64 9.85
C LEU A 125 6.91 -0.82 9.58
N PHE A 126 7.95 -1.09 8.77
CA PHE A 126 8.35 -2.45 8.40
C PHE A 126 8.78 -3.26 9.63
N ARG A 127 9.54 -2.67 10.56
CA ARG A 127 9.91 -3.32 11.83
C ARG A 127 8.68 -3.72 12.66
N ARG A 128 7.67 -2.85 12.79
CA ARG A 128 6.39 -3.20 13.44
C ARG A 128 5.62 -4.32 12.74
N MET A 129 5.93 -4.57 11.48
CA MET A 129 5.36 -5.64 10.66
C MET A 129 6.25 -6.89 10.64
N HIS A 130 7.15 -7.07 11.61
CA HIS A 130 8.03 -8.24 11.68
C HIS A 130 8.97 -8.38 10.46
N TRP A 131 9.58 -7.25 10.07
CA TRP A 131 10.68 -7.25 9.12
C TRP A 131 11.99 -6.94 9.83
N SER A 132 13.05 -7.62 9.40
CA SER A 132 14.41 -7.45 9.91
C SER A 132 15.27 -6.72 8.88
N SER A 133 16.04 -5.74 9.34
CA SER A 133 17.04 -5.03 8.54
C SER A 133 18.26 -5.92 8.31
N LEU A 134 18.78 -5.94 7.08
CA LEU A 134 19.94 -6.75 6.69
C LEU A 134 21.15 -5.90 6.34
N SER A 135 20.95 -4.85 5.55
CA SER A 135 22.00 -3.92 5.13
C SER A 135 21.40 -2.57 4.77
N THR A 136 22.27 -1.56 4.64
CA THR A 136 21.92 -0.24 4.12
C THR A 136 22.44 -0.09 2.70
N GLU A 137 21.72 0.68 1.88
CA GLU A 137 22.13 1.05 0.53
C GLU A 137 21.62 2.45 0.20
N ARG A 138 22.33 3.17 -0.68
CA ARG A 138 21.89 4.48 -1.15
C ARG A 138 21.46 4.39 -2.61
N LEU A 139 20.19 4.66 -2.87
CA LEU A 139 19.59 4.58 -4.20
C LEU A 139 18.97 5.93 -4.56
N ARG A 140 19.35 6.47 -5.72
CA ARG A 140 18.83 7.75 -6.24
C ARG A 140 18.94 8.89 -5.21
N GLY A 141 20.04 8.92 -4.47
CA GLY A 141 20.29 9.92 -3.43
C GLY A 141 19.57 9.68 -2.10
N ILE A 142 18.67 8.70 -2.01
CA ILE A 142 17.90 8.35 -0.81
C ILE A 142 18.47 7.09 -0.13
N ASP A 143 18.59 7.14 1.19
CA ASP A 143 18.99 5.99 2.00
C ASP A 143 17.86 4.98 2.15
N HIS A 144 18.20 3.72 1.92
CA HIS A 144 17.31 2.57 2.03
C HIS A 144 17.93 1.51 2.95
N GLU A 145 17.08 0.74 3.60
CA GLU A 145 17.44 -0.52 4.24
C GLU A 145 16.93 -1.68 3.37
N VAL A 146 17.80 -2.64 3.10
CA VAL A 146 17.39 -3.96 2.59
C VAL A 146 16.82 -4.71 3.78
N MET A 147 15.54 -5.08 3.69
CA MET A 147 14.81 -5.75 4.75
C MET A 147 14.22 -7.07 4.27
N GLN A 148 14.11 -8.03 5.19
CA GLN A 148 13.48 -9.33 4.97
C GLN A 148 12.26 -9.50 5.88
N ALA A 149 11.17 -10.02 5.34
CA ALA A 149 9.97 -10.37 6.11
C ALA A 149 10.17 -11.69 6.87
N ASP A 150 9.72 -11.73 8.12
CA ASP A 150 9.50 -13.00 8.82
C ASP A 150 8.23 -13.67 8.28
N LEU A 151 8.40 -14.69 7.43
CA LEU A 151 7.27 -15.37 6.77
C LEU A 151 6.31 -16.05 7.76
N ALA A 152 6.77 -16.42 8.96
CA ALA A 152 5.90 -17.05 9.96
C ALA A 152 4.82 -16.10 10.50
N PHE A 153 5.06 -14.78 10.43
CA PHE A 153 4.07 -13.76 10.80
C PHE A 153 2.96 -13.59 9.75
N TYR A 154 3.15 -14.07 8.53
CA TYR A 154 2.24 -13.86 7.40
C TYR A 154 1.54 -15.16 6.98
N PRO A 155 0.29 -15.40 7.45
CA PRO A 155 -0.46 -16.57 7.00
C PRO A 155 -0.68 -16.52 5.48
N PRO A 156 -0.50 -17.63 4.74
CA PRO A 156 -0.71 -17.67 3.30
C PRO A 156 -2.11 -17.20 2.88
N CYS A 157 -2.18 -16.41 1.81
CA CYS A 157 -3.43 -15.94 1.20
C CYS A 157 -3.60 -16.58 -0.18
N PHE A 158 -4.51 -17.55 -0.30
CA PHE A 158 -4.75 -18.32 -1.53
C PHE A 158 -5.75 -17.67 -2.49
N ASP A 159 -6.52 -16.67 -2.05
CA ASP A 159 -7.42 -15.90 -2.90
C ASP A 159 -7.09 -14.39 -2.87
N PRO A 160 -5.97 -13.99 -3.49
CA PRO A 160 -5.56 -12.60 -3.50
C PRO A 160 -6.37 -11.73 -4.50
N ASN A 161 -7.15 -12.35 -5.39
CA ASN A 161 -7.93 -11.64 -6.41
C ASN A 161 -9.23 -11.05 -5.84
N SER A 162 -9.91 -11.78 -4.94
CA SER A 162 -11.07 -11.25 -4.19
C SER A 162 -10.64 -10.19 -3.18
N GLY A 163 -9.47 -10.41 -2.57
CA GLY A 163 -8.81 -9.46 -1.69
C GLY A 163 -9.41 -9.35 -0.29
N MET A 164 -8.93 -8.37 0.46
CA MET A 164 -9.39 -8.01 1.80
C MET A 164 -10.14 -6.69 1.76
N VAL A 165 -11.14 -6.54 2.63
CA VAL A 165 -11.93 -5.32 2.78
C VAL A 165 -11.55 -4.62 4.08
N LEU A 166 -11.29 -3.32 4.00
CA LEU A 166 -11.09 -2.44 5.15
C LEU A 166 -12.22 -1.42 5.22
N SER A 167 -12.81 -1.25 6.39
CA SER A 167 -13.65 -0.09 6.66
C SER A 167 -12.78 1.17 6.70
N GLY A 168 -13.20 2.22 6.00
CA GLY A 168 -12.56 3.51 6.10
C GLY A 168 -12.73 4.10 7.49
N ARG A 169 -11.69 4.78 7.99
CA ARG A 169 -11.81 5.59 9.20
C ARG A 169 -12.33 6.97 8.82
N PRO A 170 -13.54 7.37 9.27
CA PRO A 170 -14.02 8.72 9.02
C PRO A 170 -13.00 9.71 9.55
N LEU A 171 -12.79 10.80 8.81
CA LEU A 171 -12.07 11.94 9.36
C LEU A 171 -12.86 12.38 10.59
N ARG A 172 -12.24 12.33 11.77
CA ARG A 172 -12.83 12.98 12.95
C ARG A 172 -13.09 14.43 12.53
N PRO A 173 -14.32 14.93 12.60
CA PRO A 173 -14.54 16.36 12.47
C PRO A 173 -13.59 17.05 13.44
N ALA A 174 -12.94 18.15 13.02
CA ALA A 174 -12.40 19.08 13.98
C ALA A 174 -13.54 19.39 14.96
N ARG A 175 -13.27 19.39 16.27
CA ARG A 175 -14.27 19.64 17.31
C ARG A 175 -15.02 20.95 17.03
N GLU A 176 -16.13 20.87 16.32
CA GLU A 176 -17.13 21.91 16.23
C GLU A 176 -18.49 21.20 16.20
N LEU A 177 -19.44 21.81 16.92
CA LEU A 177 -20.81 21.36 17.19
C LEU A 177 -20.96 20.49 18.45
N ALA A 178 -20.74 21.13 19.60
CA ALA A 178 -21.70 21.00 20.71
C ALA A 178 -22.82 22.04 20.51
N PRO A 179 -24.07 21.77 20.93
CA PRO A 179 -25.27 22.28 20.28
C PRO A 179 -25.67 23.67 20.78
N LEU A 180 -26.01 24.54 19.82
CA LEU A 180 -26.73 25.80 20.00
C LEU A 180 -28.22 25.53 20.35
N LEU A 181 -28.49 24.80 21.43
CA LEU A 181 -29.85 24.45 21.89
C LEU A 181 -29.97 24.41 23.43
N MET A 182 -29.59 25.51 24.09
CA MET A 182 -30.07 25.97 25.41
C MET A 182 -29.80 27.48 25.43
N SER A 183 -30.72 28.45 25.45
CA SER A 183 -32.13 28.47 25.82
C SER A 183 -32.78 29.69 25.12
N LEU A 184 -33.64 29.45 24.14
CA LEU A 184 -34.71 30.38 23.77
C LEU A 184 -35.99 29.64 24.10
N GLU A 185 -36.43 29.74 25.36
CA GLU A 185 -37.82 29.59 25.79
C GLU A 185 -37.91 29.76 27.31
N GLY A 186 -38.61 30.82 27.74
CA GLY A 186 -39.34 30.85 29.02
C GLY A 186 -38.83 31.82 30.09
N GLY A 187 -39.50 32.97 30.22
CA GLY A 187 -39.60 33.75 31.47
C GLY A 187 -39.24 35.21 31.36
#